data_AF-A0A8J9TKV7-F1
#
_entry.id   AF-A0A8J9TKV7-F1
#
_cell.length_a   1.000
_cell.length_b   1.000
_cell.length_c   1.000
_cell.angle_alpha   90.00
_cell.angle_beta   90.00
_cell.angle_gamma   90.00
#
_symmetry.space_group_name_H-M   'P 1'
#
loop_
_entity.id
_entity.type
_entity.pdbx_description
1 polymer ?
#
loop_
_entity_poly.entity_id
_entity_poly.type
_entity_poly.pdbx_seq_one_letter_code
_entity_poly.pdbx_strand_id
1 'polypeptide(L)'
;WKLVFNIGRETGTWMPAGWGASGKRLCFQVVADLSSDPLYDTEDFFHGSSGGKVLNVKDAFVLPHGNVGRRPVKVKSTGGYKVVAGQGPMGTDVVRMYVELEEAIFAGGNKELYCPAGRVYGTCGYFPMESFQHNLDQPGCKDACAREYHAVLREYEVLQASMQEDSRVFALEKIKMMKTLYDKKRQLQDTAKRLQQARQREPERAQLRLSRNGDVALSREGGVCCKVHKGLALEYHILGRMELGSIDVRNEHDEYEDLVHGLHP
;
A
#
# COMPACT_ATOMS: atom_id res chain seq x y z
N TRP A 1 -8.42 -12.15 7.71
CA TRP A 1 -8.11 -11.12 6.68
C TRP A 1 -8.50 -11.63 5.30
N LYS A 2 -8.95 -10.72 4.43
CA LYS A 2 -9.25 -10.99 3.02
C LYS A 2 -8.18 -10.31 2.17
N LEU A 3 -7.41 -11.07 1.42
CA LEU A 3 -6.35 -10.57 0.54
C LEU A 3 -6.84 -10.73 -0.90
N VAL A 4 -6.93 -9.64 -1.65
CA VAL A 4 -7.28 -9.67 -3.07
C VAL A 4 -6.05 -9.30 -3.89
N PHE A 5 -5.52 -10.27 -4.61
CA PHE A 5 -4.38 -10.09 -5.50
C PHE A 5 -4.91 -9.70 -6.88
N ASN A 6 -4.52 -8.52 -7.34
CA ASN A 6 -4.94 -7.95 -8.61
C ASN A 6 -3.72 -7.78 -9.54
N ILE A 7 -3.50 -8.80 -10.37
CA ILE A 7 -2.36 -8.91 -11.28
C ILE A 7 -2.78 -8.40 -12.65
N GLY A 8 -2.08 -7.39 -13.16
CA GLY A 8 -2.37 -6.82 -14.48
C GLY A 8 -1.22 -5.95 -14.95
N ARG A 9 -1.13 -5.74 -16.28
CA ARG A 9 -0.11 -4.88 -16.86
C ARG A 9 -0.42 -3.42 -16.54
N GLU A 10 0.42 -2.80 -15.72
CA GLU A 10 0.44 -1.38 -15.41
C GLU A 10 1.85 -0.81 -15.58
N THR A 11 1.97 0.52 -15.69
CA THR A 11 3.25 1.21 -15.63
C THR A 11 4.00 0.82 -14.34
N GLY A 12 5.22 0.29 -14.48
CA GLY A 12 6.05 -0.16 -13.36
C GLY A 12 5.85 -1.63 -12.95
N THR A 13 4.90 -2.35 -13.55
CA THR A 13 4.79 -3.82 -13.38
C THR A 13 5.71 -4.54 -14.38
N TRP A 14 6.26 -5.66 -13.95
CA TRP A 14 7.00 -6.57 -14.80
C TRP A 14 6.08 -7.68 -15.28
N MET A 15 5.98 -7.83 -16.60
CA MET A 15 5.29 -8.95 -17.25
C MET A 15 5.96 -9.26 -18.59
N PRO A 16 5.98 -10.53 -19.04
CA PRO A 16 6.40 -10.89 -20.40
C PRO A 16 5.60 -10.11 -21.46
N ALA A 17 6.21 -9.80 -22.61
CA ALA A 17 5.65 -8.90 -23.63
C ALA A 17 4.20 -9.23 -24.09
N GLY A 18 3.79 -10.50 -24.06
CA GLY A 18 2.43 -10.94 -24.42
C GLY A 18 1.40 -10.97 -23.28
N TRP A 19 1.81 -10.83 -22.00
CA TRP A 19 0.87 -10.87 -20.87
C TRP A 19 0.14 -9.56 -20.66
N GLY A 20 -1.19 -9.65 -20.52
CA GLY A 20 -2.04 -8.50 -20.16
C GLY A 20 -2.02 -7.37 -21.20
N ALA A 21 -1.65 -7.68 -22.46
CA ALA A 21 -1.62 -6.69 -23.54
C ALA A 21 -3.01 -6.12 -23.87
N SER A 22 -4.07 -6.88 -23.60
CA SER A 22 -5.48 -6.46 -23.74
C SER A 22 -5.96 -5.54 -22.61
N GLY A 23 -5.15 -5.32 -21.57
CA GLY A 23 -5.56 -4.58 -20.38
C GLY A 23 -6.43 -5.39 -19.39
N LYS A 24 -6.70 -6.67 -19.68
CA LYS A 24 -7.37 -7.56 -18.72
C LYS A 24 -6.52 -7.77 -17.48
N ARG A 25 -7.17 -8.25 -16.41
CA ARG A 25 -6.55 -8.46 -15.10
C ARG A 25 -6.88 -9.85 -14.57
N LEU A 26 -5.96 -10.43 -13.81
CA LEU A 26 -6.18 -11.65 -13.05
C LEU A 26 -6.39 -11.25 -11.60
N CYS A 27 -7.61 -11.46 -11.11
CA CYS A 27 -7.96 -11.20 -9.73
C CYS A 27 -8.19 -12.54 -9.02
N PHE A 28 -7.47 -12.77 -7.93
CA PHE A 28 -7.78 -13.88 -7.05
C PHE A 28 -7.74 -13.42 -5.59
N GLN A 29 -8.57 -14.06 -4.79
CA GLN A 29 -8.77 -13.76 -3.39
C GLN A 29 -8.23 -14.91 -2.56
N VAL A 30 -7.59 -14.58 -1.45
CA VAL A 30 -7.20 -15.51 -0.39
C VAL A 30 -7.77 -15.00 0.92
N VAL A 31 -8.52 -15.84 1.62
CA VAL A 31 -8.95 -15.61 3.00
C VAL A 31 -7.94 -16.29 3.91
N ALA A 32 -7.34 -15.52 4.82
CA ALA A 32 -6.31 -16.03 5.69
C ALA A 32 -6.27 -15.34 7.06
N ASP A 33 -5.77 -16.07 8.05
CA ASP A 33 -5.49 -15.57 9.39
C ASP A 33 -3.99 -15.37 9.59
N LEU A 34 -3.63 -14.22 10.16
CA LEU A 34 -2.26 -13.95 10.57
C LEU A 34 -2.06 -14.53 11.98
N SER A 35 -1.44 -15.71 12.06
CA SER A 35 -1.25 -16.43 13.32
C SER A 35 -0.06 -15.91 14.13
N SER A 36 -0.08 -16.13 15.45
CA SER A 36 1.10 -15.96 16.29
C SER A 36 2.12 -17.09 16.15
N ASP A 37 1.75 -18.19 15.49
CA ASP A 37 2.61 -19.37 15.37
C ASP A 37 3.92 -19.05 14.63
N PRO A 38 5.07 -19.54 15.12
CA PRO A 38 6.35 -19.30 14.46
C PRO A 38 6.41 -20.02 13.10
N LEU A 39 6.91 -19.31 12.10
CA LEU A 39 7.31 -19.92 10.85
C LEU A 39 8.76 -20.41 10.99
N TYR A 40 8.96 -21.72 10.88
CA TYR A 40 10.29 -22.33 10.98
C TYR A 40 11.09 -22.22 9.67
N ASP A 41 10.40 -22.06 8.54
CA ASP A 41 11.05 -21.86 7.25
C ASP A 41 11.71 -20.48 7.18
N THR A 42 12.97 -20.46 6.75
CA THR A 42 13.67 -19.23 6.41
C THR A 42 13.26 -18.77 5.02
N GLU A 43 12.99 -17.48 4.88
CA GLU A 43 12.58 -16.88 3.61
C GLU A 43 13.37 -15.59 3.34
N ASP A 44 14.01 -15.53 2.17
CA ASP A 44 14.79 -14.37 1.73
C ASP A 44 13.94 -13.13 1.57
N PHE A 45 12.66 -13.30 1.24
CA PHE A 45 11.69 -12.19 1.16
C PHE A 45 11.52 -11.48 2.52
N PHE A 46 11.80 -12.18 3.62
CA PHE A 46 11.86 -11.62 4.97
C PHE A 46 13.28 -11.17 5.36
N HIS A 47 14.16 -10.97 4.38
CA HIS A 47 15.57 -10.63 4.52
C HIS A 47 16.37 -11.65 5.32
N GLY A 48 16.07 -12.94 5.15
CA GLY A 48 16.84 -14.05 5.73
C GLY A 48 16.88 -14.04 7.27
N SER A 49 16.03 -13.25 7.92
CA SER A 49 16.02 -13.09 9.37
C SER A 49 14.89 -13.93 9.98
N SER A 50 15.21 -14.65 11.05
CA SER A 50 14.26 -15.44 11.85
C SER A 50 13.12 -14.56 12.40
N GLY A 51 12.01 -15.20 12.82
CA GLY A 51 10.84 -14.50 13.35
C GLY A 51 9.74 -14.21 12.31
N GLY A 52 9.70 -14.98 11.22
CA GLY A 52 8.47 -15.10 10.43
C GLY A 52 7.38 -15.80 11.26
N LYS A 53 6.13 -15.57 10.88
CA LYS A 53 4.94 -16.17 11.48
C LYS A 53 4.08 -16.84 10.41
N VAL A 54 3.26 -17.79 10.83
CA VAL A 54 2.41 -18.56 9.91
C VAL A 54 1.20 -17.73 9.47
N LEU A 55 0.96 -17.71 8.17
CA LEU A 55 -0.29 -17.22 7.57
C LEU A 55 -1.17 -18.44 7.28
N ASN A 56 -2.26 -18.60 8.02
CA ASN A 56 -3.17 -19.73 7.89
C ASN A 56 -4.21 -19.45 6.80
N VAL A 57 -4.10 -20.11 5.66
CA VAL A 57 -5.05 -19.97 4.55
C VAL A 57 -6.31 -20.76 4.87
N LYS A 58 -7.47 -20.10 4.81
CA LYS A 58 -8.79 -20.70 5.02
C LYS A 58 -9.48 -21.01 3.71
N ASP A 59 -9.36 -20.10 2.75
CA ASP A 59 -10.05 -20.24 1.47
C ASP A 59 -9.35 -19.44 0.36
N ALA A 60 -9.54 -19.84 -0.89
CA ALA A 60 -8.95 -19.16 -2.04
C ALA A 60 -9.78 -19.33 -3.32
N PHE A 61 -10.03 -18.24 -4.02
CA PHE A 61 -10.84 -18.22 -5.24
C PHE A 61 -10.29 -17.26 -6.30
N VAL A 62 -10.39 -17.63 -7.56
CA VAL A 62 -10.33 -16.66 -8.67
C VAL A 62 -11.63 -15.88 -8.69
N LEU A 63 -11.52 -14.56 -8.71
CA LEU A 63 -12.66 -13.68 -8.84
C LEU A 63 -13.11 -13.63 -10.32
N PRO A 64 -14.43 -13.50 -10.57
CA PRO A 64 -14.97 -13.35 -11.90
C PRO A 64 -14.26 -12.28 -12.73
N HIS A 65 -14.14 -12.54 -14.04
CA HIS A 65 -13.97 -11.48 -15.04
C HIS A 65 -15.13 -11.62 -16.02
N GLY A 66 -16.13 -10.73 -15.93
CA GLY A 66 -17.40 -10.86 -16.66
C GLY A 66 -18.35 -11.91 -16.05
N ASN A 67 -19.09 -12.65 -16.89
CA ASN A 67 -20.20 -13.54 -16.47
C ASN A 67 -19.77 -14.91 -15.89
N VAL A 68 -18.49 -15.13 -15.60
CA VAL A 68 -18.01 -16.42 -15.08
C VAL A 68 -17.95 -16.37 -13.56
N GLY A 69 -18.69 -17.23 -12.88
CA GLY A 69 -18.71 -17.33 -11.42
C GLY A 69 -17.34 -17.62 -10.79
N ARG A 70 -17.27 -17.53 -9.46
CA ARG A 70 -16.03 -17.79 -8.70
C ARG A 70 -15.52 -19.21 -8.95
N ARG A 71 -14.21 -19.37 -9.10
CA ARG A 71 -13.54 -20.68 -9.24
C ARG A 71 -12.60 -20.89 -8.06
N PRO A 72 -12.67 -22.01 -7.32
CA PRO A 72 -11.71 -22.31 -6.26
C PRO A 72 -10.29 -22.44 -6.82
N VAL A 73 -9.31 -22.06 -6.02
CA VAL A 73 -7.86 -22.16 -6.33
C VAL A 73 -7.21 -23.06 -5.30
N LYS A 74 -6.34 -23.96 -5.76
CA LYS A 74 -5.52 -24.76 -4.84
C LYS A 74 -4.36 -23.92 -4.32
N VAL A 75 -4.39 -23.64 -3.03
CA VAL A 75 -3.36 -22.90 -2.28
C VAL A 75 -2.98 -23.75 -1.08
N LYS A 76 -1.70 -23.80 -0.74
CA LYS A 76 -1.28 -24.46 0.50
C LYS A 76 -2.01 -23.86 1.70
N SER A 77 -2.35 -24.71 2.66
CA SER A 77 -3.02 -24.29 3.90
C SER A 77 -2.20 -23.31 4.75
N THR A 78 -0.89 -23.24 4.50
CA THR A 78 0.03 -22.35 5.21
C THR A 78 0.87 -21.52 4.23
N GLY A 79 0.97 -20.24 4.55
CA GLY A 79 1.95 -19.30 4.02
C GLY A 79 2.78 -18.71 5.14
N GLY A 80 3.47 -17.61 4.86
CA GLY A 80 4.28 -16.92 5.85
C GLY A 80 4.04 -15.42 5.83
N TYR A 81 4.22 -14.78 6.98
CA TYR A 81 4.27 -13.33 7.05
C TYR A 81 5.27 -12.84 8.08
N LYS A 82 5.72 -11.59 7.92
CA LYS A 82 6.60 -10.91 8.85
C LYS A 82 6.34 -9.41 8.83
N VAL A 83 6.30 -8.81 10.02
CA VAL A 83 6.36 -7.35 10.17
C VAL A 83 7.83 -6.94 10.12
N VAL A 84 8.17 -6.03 9.22
CA VAL A 84 9.52 -5.52 9.05
C VAL A 84 9.51 -4.03 9.34
N ALA A 85 10.18 -3.65 10.43
CA ALA A 85 10.17 -2.29 10.92
C ALA A 85 10.98 -1.34 10.02
N GLY A 86 10.45 -0.15 9.78
CA GLY A 86 11.17 0.94 9.11
C GLY A 86 11.54 0.73 7.63
N GLN A 87 11.00 -0.30 6.98
CA GLN A 87 11.36 -0.66 5.59
C GLN A 87 10.34 -0.22 4.54
N GLY A 88 9.23 0.36 4.97
CA GLY A 88 8.26 1.00 4.10
C GLY A 88 8.67 2.42 3.69
N PRO A 89 7.86 3.05 2.80
CA PRO A 89 8.06 4.43 2.41
C PRO A 89 8.20 5.36 3.62
N MET A 90 9.24 6.19 3.62
CA MET A 90 9.54 7.14 4.70
C MET A 90 9.75 6.48 6.08
N GLY A 91 10.17 5.21 6.09
CA GLY A 91 10.48 4.47 7.32
C GLY A 91 9.24 3.96 8.05
N THR A 92 8.14 3.73 7.34
CA THR A 92 6.97 3.02 7.91
C THR A 92 7.26 1.54 8.09
N ASP A 93 6.54 0.91 9.01
CA ASP A 93 6.58 -0.54 9.15
C ASP A 93 5.75 -1.18 8.04
N VAL A 94 6.15 -2.37 7.59
CA VAL A 94 5.44 -3.12 6.55
C VAL A 94 5.20 -4.55 6.96
N VAL A 95 4.07 -5.11 6.57
CA VAL A 95 3.88 -6.56 6.57
C VAL A 95 4.28 -7.09 5.21
N ARG A 96 5.23 -8.02 5.21
CA ARG A 96 5.56 -8.88 4.07
C ARG A 96 4.90 -10.21 4.28
N MET A 97 4.27 -10.75 3.25
CA MET A 97 3.61 -12.03 3.32
C MET A 97 3.78 -12.82 2.02
N TYR A 98 3.58 -14.13 2.08
CA TYR A 98 3.44 -14.96 0.90
C TYR A 98 2.34 -16.00 1.09
N VAL A 99 1.74 -16.37 -0.04
CA VAL A 99 0.87 -17.54 -0.20
C VAL A 99 1.47 -18.43 -1.27
N GLU A 100 1.29 -19.74 -1.17
CA GLU A 100 1.84 -20.69 -2.15
C GLU A 100 0.71 -21.33 -2.96
N LEU A 101 0.65 -20.96 -4.24
CA LEU A 101 -0.28 -21.55 -5.19
C LEU A 101 0.22 -22.94 -5.59
N GLU A 102 -0.62 -23.96 -5.45
CA GLU A 102 -0.27 -25.33 -5.85
C GLU A 102 -0.45 -25.54 -7.36
N GLU A 103 -1.31 -24.73 -7.97
CA GLU A 103 -1.56 -24.73 -9.40
C GLU A 103 -1.42 -23.34 -9.98
N ALA A 104 -1.12 -23.30 -11.28
CA ALA A 104 -1.16 -22.06 -12.01
C ALA A 104 -2.60 -21.57 -12.21
N ILE A 105 -2.76 -20.25 -12.14
CA ILE A 105 -4.03 -19.59 -12.38
C ILE A 105 -3.99 -18.92 -13.76
N PHE A 106 -5.08 -19.03 -14.51
CA PHE A 106 -5.24 -18.40 -15.80
C PHE A 106 -6.46 -17.47 -15.81
N ALA A 107 -6.35 -16.34 -16.48
CA ALA A 107 -7.48 -15.45 -16.78
C ALA A 107 -7.48 -15.02 -18.25
N GLY A 108 -8.70 -14.77 -18.77
CA GLY A 108 -8.96 -14.46 -20.17
C GLY A 108 -9.15 -15.71 -21.03
N GLY A 109 -10.05 -15.63 -22.04
CA GLY A 109 -10.42 -16.76 -22.90
C GLY A 109 -9.26 -17.44 -23.63
N ASN A 110 -8.15 -16.72 -23.83
CA ASN A 110 -6.92 -17.24 -24.46
C ASN A 110 -5.76 -17.44 -23.47
N LYS A 111 -6.01 -17.51 -22.15
CA LYS A 111 -4.95 -17.62 -21.11
C LYS A 111 -3.91 -16.49 -21.20
N GLU A 112 -4.38 -15.30 -21.54
CA GLU A 112 -3.54 -14.12 -21.74
C GLU A 112 -2.83 -13.66 -20.46
N LEU A 113 -3.44 -13.97 -19.32
CA LEU A 113 -2.87 -13.75 -18.01
C LEU A 113 -2.66 -15.10 -17.33
N TYR A 114 -1.47 -15.26 -16.79
CA TYR A 114 -1.01 -16.47 -16.15
C TYR A 114 -0.35 -16.05 -14.83
N CYS A 115 -0.67 -16.72 -13.74
CA CYS A 115 0.10 -16.65 -12.51
C CYS A 115 0.65 -18.05 -12.26
N PRO A 116 1.98 -18.23 -12.25
CA PRO A 116 2.58 -19.54 -12.10
C PRO A 116 2.27 -20.13 -10.72
N ALA A 117 2.29 -21.46 -10.63
CA ALA A 117 2.34 -22.14 -9.35
C ALA A 117 3.59 -21.71 -8.57
N GLY A 118 3.51 -21.71 -7.24
CA GLY A 118 4.55 -21.27 -6.34
C GLY A 118 4.16 -20.07 -5.49
N ARG A 119 5.16 -19.42 -4.90
CA ARG A 119 4.95 -18.33 -3.94
C ARG A 119 4.59 -17.01 -4.63
N VAL A 120 3.46 -16.45 -4.22
CA VAL A 120 3.04 -15.08 -4.54
C VAL A 120 3.25 -14.24 -3.29
N TYR A 121 3.98 -13.14 -3.43
CA TYR A 121 4.38 -12.29 -2.32
C TYR A 121 3.55 -11.01 -2.30
N GLY A 122 3.13 -10.61 -1.11
CA GLY A 122 2.41 -9.37 -0.83
C GLY A 122 3.18 -8.48 0.12
N THR A 123 3.07 -7.17 -0.02
CA THR A 123 3.60 -6.19 0.95
C THR A 123 2.60 -5.06 1.15
N CYS A 124 2.30 -4.72 2.40
CA CYS A 124 1.43 -3.60 2.76
C CYS A 124 1.95 -2.89 4.01
N GLY A 125 1.50 -1.66 4.26
CA GLY A 125 1.87 -0.90 5.46
C GLY A 125 1.29 -1.54 6.73
N TYR A 126 2.05 -1.47 7.81
CA TYR A 126 1.68 -1.97 9.14
C TYR A 126 1.64 -0.81 10.13
N PHE A 127 0.55 -0.70 10.88
CA PHE A 127 0.32 0.42 11.78
C PHE A 127 -0.21 -0.11 13.12
N PRO A 128 0.62 -0.19 14.16
CA PRO A 128 0.15 -0.55 15.50
C PRO A 128 -0.73 0.59 16.05
N MET A 129 -1.94 0.25 16.50
CA MET A 129 -2.95 1.23 16.93
C MET A 129 -2.70 1.80 18.32
N GLU A 130 -1.89 1.13 19.15
CA GLU A 130 -1.40 1.68 20.43
C GLU A 130 -0.73 3.05 20.24
N SER A 131 0.02 3.20 19.14
CA SER A 131 0.67 4.46 18.74
C SER A 131 -0.33 5.56 18.37
N PHE A 132 -1.58 5.21 18.03
CA PHE A 132 -2.65 6.17 17.73
C PHE A 132 -3.47 6.52 18.98
N GLN A 133 -3.61 5.60 19.93
CA GLN A 133 -4.41 5.81 21.15
C GLN A 133 -3.73 6.71 22.18
N HIS A 134 -2.40 6.67 22.28
CA HIS A 134 -1.66 7.55 23.20
C HIS A 134 -1.68 9.04 22.83
N ASN A 135 -2.23 9.40 21.66
CA ASN A 135 -2.24 10.76 21.12
C ASN A 135 -3.64 11.42 21.10
N LEU A 136 -4.62 10.94 21.88
CA LEU A 136 -5.93 11.62 21.95
C LEU A 136 -5.84 13.05 22.51
N ASP A 137 -4.84 13.33 23.36
CA ASP A 137 -4.63 14.64 23.99
C ASP A 137 -3.54 15.49 23.31
N GLN A 138 -2.79 14.94 22.34
CA GLN A 138 -1.76 15.66 21.61
C GLN A 138 -2.02 15.63 20.10
N PRO A 139 -2.03 16.77 19.41
CA PRO A 139 -2.20 16.79 17.97
C PRO A 139 -1.09 15.96 17.31
N GLY A 140 -1.46 14.98 16.50
CA GLY A 140 -0.52 14.08 15.81
C GLY A 140 0.50 14.84 14.98
N CYS A 141 1.60 14.18 14.62
CA CYS A 141 2.67 14.81 13.85
C CYS A 141 2.14 15.38 12.52
N LYS A 142 1.18 14.68 11.89
CA LYS A 142 0.47 15.15 10.70
C LYS A 142 -0.25 16.48 10.92
N ASP A 143 -0.98 16.62 12.04
CA ASP A 143 -1.75 17.83 12.33
C ASP A 143 -0.82 19.01 12.66
N ALA A 144 0.27 18.75 13.38
CA ALA A 144 1.30 19.74 13.63
C ALA A 144 1.95 20.24 12.33
N CYS A 145 2.34 19.32 11.44
CA CYS A 145 2.88 19.68 10.12
C CYS A 145 1.85 20.41 9.25
N ALA A 146 0.57 20.04 9.32
CA ALA A 146 -0.49 20.69 8.55
C ALA A 146 -0.69 22.14 9.02
N ARG A 147 -0.72 22.37 10.33
CA ARG A 147 -0.79 23.73 10.90
C ARG A 147 0.41 24.58 10.49
N GLU A 148 1.61 24.02 10.54
CA GLU A 148 2.83 24.73 10.11
C GLU A 148 2.77 25.09 8.62
N TYR A 149 2.39 24.14 7.76
CA TYR A 149 2.23 24.37 6.33
C TYR A 149 1.22 25.49 6.05
N HIS A 150 0.04 25.46 6.68
CA HIS A 150 -0.98 26.48 6.49
C HIS A 150 -0.56 27.85 7.04
N ALA A 151 0.23 27.90 8.12
CA ALA A 151 0.78 29.16 8.63
C ALA A 151 1.73 29.80 7.61
N VAL A 152 2.68 29.02 7.07
CA VAL A 152 3.64 29.50 6.06
C VAL A 152 2.93 29.88 4.75
N LEU A 153 1.91 29.12 4.34
CA LEU A 153 1.10 29.43 3.16
C LEU A 153 0.41 30.79 3.28
N ARG A 154 -0.24 31.07 4.42
CA ARG A 154 -0.89 32.37 4.66
C ARG A 154 0.10 33.52 4.63
N GLU A 155 1.26 33.36 5.25
CA GLU A 155 2.31 34.38 5.23
C GLU A 155 2.83 34.64 3.80
N TYR A 156 2.98 33.57 3.01
CA TYR A 156 3.38 33.67 1.61
C TYR A 156 2.32 34.41 0.76
N GLU A 157 1.04 34.08 0.93
CA GLU A 157 -0.07 34.69 0.20
C GLU A 157 -0.21 36.19 0.52
N VAL A 158 -0.14 36.56 1.80
CA VAL A 158 -0.17 37.97 2.23
C VAL A 158 1.01 38.74 1.63
N LEU A 159 2.23 38.17 1.70
CA LEU A 159 3.42 38.81 1.15
C LEU A 159 3.35 38.95 -0.38
N GLN A 160 2.81 37.94 -1.07
CA GLN A 160 2.62 37.97 -2.51
C GLN A 160 1.62 39.06 -2.93
N ALA A 161 0.50 39.19 -2.21
CA ALA A 161 -0.50 40.25 -2.44
C ALA A 161 0.12 41.65 -2.24
N SER A 162 0.81 41.88 -1.12
CA SER A 162 1.50 43.16 -0.86
C SER A 162 2.54 43.50 -1.94
N MET A 163 3.20 42.49 -2.52
CA MET A 163 4.19 42.71 -3.58
C MET A 163 3.54 43.08 -4.93
N GLN A 164 2.31 42.62 -5.18
CA GLN A 164 1.53 42.98 -6.38
C GLN A 164 0.95 44.39 -6.26
N GLU A 165 0.57 44.82 -5.06
CA GLU A 165 0.10 46.18 -4.78
C GLU A 165 1.21 47.24 -4.83
N ASP A 166 2.47 46.86 -4.61
CA ASP A 166 3.62 47.77 -4.70
C ASP A 166 4.02 48.07 -6.17
N SER A 167 3.52 49.20 -6.66
CA SER A 167 3.78 49.73 -8.00
C SER A 167 5.21 50.23 -8.24
N ARG A 168 6.05 50.33 -7.21
CA ARG A 168 7.44 50.80 -7.35
C ARG A 168 8.27 49.71 -8.02
N VAL A 169 8.92 50.02 -9.14
CA VAL A 169 9.62 49.00 -9.95
C VAL A 169 11.04 48.69 -9.42
N PHE A 170 11.68 49.63 -8.71
CA PHE A 170 13.08 49.51 -8.25
C PHE A 170 13.33 50.13 -6.86
N ALA A 171 12.48 49.82 -5.88
CA ALA A 171 12.75 50.17 -4.49
C ALA A 171 13.57 49.06 -3.81
N LEU A 172 14.57 49.44 -2.98
CA LEU A 172 15.30 48.52 -2.10
C LEU A 172 14.34 47.62 -1.29
N GLU A 173 13.20 48.17 -0.88
CA GLU A 173 12.13 47.44 -0.18
C GLU A 173 11.52 46.32 -1.03
N LYS A 174 11.35 46.52 -2.33
CA LYS A 174 10.85 45.46 -3.23
C LYS A 174 11.84 44.32 -3.37
N ILE A 175 13.14 44.61 -3.42
CA ILE A 175 14.19 43.58 -3.42
C ILE A 175 14.15 42.77 -2.11
N LYS A 176 13.98 43.44 -0.96
CA LYS A 176 13.81 42.76 0.34
C LYS A 176 12.56 41.87 0.34
N MET A 177 11.43 42.37 -0.15
CA MET A 177 10.19 41.58 -0.26
C MET A 177 10.35 40.37 -1.18
N MET A 178 11.01 40.52 -2.34
CA MET A 178 11.30 39.40 -3.24
C MET A 178 12.16 38.32 -2.58
N LYS A 179 13.18 38.72 -1.81
CA LYS A 179 14.00 37.78 -1.04
C LYS A 179 13.14 37.02 -0.02
N THR A 180 12.36 37.75 0.79
CA THR A 180 11.47 37.13 1.78
C THR A 180 10.46 36.18 1.12
N LEU A 181 9.94 36.54 -0.05
CA LEU A 181 9.01 35.70 -0.80
C LEU A 181 9.68 34.42 -1.31
N TYR A 182 10.93 34.52 -1.77
CA TYR A 182 11.72 33.34 -2.15
C TYR A 182 12.00 32.43 -0.95
N ASP A 183 12.41 33.01 0.19
CA ASP A 183 12.67 32.27 1.42
C ASP A 183 11.40 31.56 1.93
N LYS A 184 10.25 32.24 1.88
CA LYS A 184 8.95 31.66 2.23
C LYS A 184 8.51 30.57 1.26
N LYS A 185 8.76 30.73 -0.05
CA LYS A 185 8.50 29.68 -1.04
C LYS A 185 9.32 28.42 -0.75
N ARG A 186 10.59 28.56 -0.38
CA ARG A 186 11.43 27.44 0.04
C ARG A 186 10.89 26.79 1.32
N GLN A 187 10.54 27.59 2.33
CA GLN A 187 9.93 27.10 3.56
C GLN A 187 8.61 26.35 3.29
N LEU A 188 7.81 26.80 2.32
CA LEU A 188 6.58 26.15 1.89
C LEU A 188 6.85 24.78 1.26
N GLN A 189 7.89 24.66 0.44
CA GLN A 189 8.31 23.36 -0.13
C GLN A 189 8.79 22.39 0.95
N ASP A 190 9.59 22.88 1.91
CA ASP A 190 10.11 22.07 3.00
C ASP A 190 9.00 21.61 3.97
N THR A 191 8.05 22.49 4.31
CA THR A 191 6.87 22.14 5.12
C THR A 191 5.93 21.19 4.38
N ALA A 192 5.72 21.37 3.07
CA ALA A 192 4.92 20.46 2.25
C ALA A 192 5.52 19.04 2.22
N LYS A 193 6.86 18.94 2.08
CA LYS A 193 7.57 17.66 2.11
C LYS A 193 7.41 16.97 3.47
N ARG A 194 7.56 17.72 4.56
CA ARG A 194 7.34 17.19 5.94
C ARG A 194 5.91 16.73 6.15
N LEU A 195 4.93 17.52 5.71
CA LEU A 195 3.52 17.13 5.76
C LEU A 195 3.23 15.87 4.95
N GLN A 196 3.82 15.72 3.76
CA GLN A 196 3.69 14.51 2.95
C GLN A 196 4.28 13.29 3.67
N GLN A 197 5.45 13.43 4.30
CA GLN A 197 6.06 12.37 5.10
C GLN A 197 5.19 11.99 6.31
N ALA A 198 4.64 12.99 7.02
CA ALA A 198 3.75 12.76 8.15
C ALA A 198 2.46 12.06 7.73
N ARG A 199 1.86 12.44 6.59
CA ARG A 199 0.67 11.77 6.02
C ARG A 199 0.91 10.29 5.68
N GLN A 200 2.13 9.93 5.27
CA GLN A 200 2.47 8.53 5.00
C GLN A 200 2.68 7.71 6.27
N ARG A 201 3.19 8.32 7.34
CA ARG A 201 3.38 7.67 8.65
C ARG A 201 2.10 7.57 9.47
N GLU A 202 1.23 8.57 9.33
CA GLU A 202 -0.08 8.66 10.00
C GLU A 202 -1.20 8.71 8.95
N PRO A 203 -1.39 7.62 8.18
CA PRO A 203 -2.41 7.57 7.14
C PRO A 203 -3.81 7.77 7.73
N GLU A 204 -4.72 8.25 6.89
CA GLU A 204 -6.11 8.42 7.29
C GLU A 204 -6.75 7.05 7.54
N ARG A 205 -7.66 6.98 8.51
CA ARG A 205 -8.36 5.72 8.86
C ARG A 205 -9.08 5.10 7.66
N ALA A 206 -9.55 5.92 6.71
CA ALA A 206 -10.18 5.45 5.47
C ALA A 206 -9.24 4.65 4.56
N GLN A 207 -7.93 4.91 4.64
CA GLN A 207 -6.87 4.20 3.90
C GLN A 207 -6.40 2.93 4.62
N LEU A 208 -6.96 2.66 5.79
CA LEU A 208 -6.57 1.54 6.65
C LEU A 208 -7.67 0.49 6.74
N ARG A 209 -7.26 -0.71 7.10
CA ARG A 209 -8.12 -1.82 7.48
C ARG A 209 -7.71 -2.29 8.85
N LEU A 210 -8.64 -2.17 9.79
CA LEU A 210 -8.41 -2.51 11.18
C LEU A 210 -8.58 -4.02 11.36
N SER A 211 -7.67 -4.60 12.13
CA SER A 211 -7.86 -5.91 12.72
C SER A 211 -9.16 -5.96 13.54
N ARG A 212 -9.66 -7.17 13.77
CA ARG A 212 -10.87 -7.41 14.56
C ARG A 212 -10.82 -6.78 15.96
N ASN A 213 -9.64 -6.78 16.59
CA ASN A 213 -9.44 -6.22 17.92
C ASN A 213 -9.10 -4.72 17.88
N GLY A 214 -8.87 -4.15 16.69
CA GLY A 214 -8.47 -2.76 16.52
C GLY A 214 -7.08 -2.43 17.07
N ASP A 215 -6.25 -3.43 17.35
CA ASP A 215 -4.88 -3.29 17.86
C ASP A 215 -3.87 -3.04 16.73
N VAL A 216 -4.17 -3.55 15.54
CA VAL A 216 -3.38 -3.36 14.32
C VAL A 216 -4.25 -2.82 13.19
N ALA A 217 -3.67 -1.93 12.40
CA ALA A 217 -4.18 -1.54 11.09
C ALA A 217 -3.18 -1.90 9.98
N LEU A 218 -3.71 -2.34 8.84
CA LEU A 218 -2.96 -2.53 7.61
C LEU A 218 -3.39 -1.49 6.58
N SER A 219 -2.50 -1.08 5.67
CA SER A 219 -2.93 -0.27 4.53
C SER A 219 -3.93 -1.05 3.67
N ARG A 220 -4.96 -0.37 3.15
CA ARG A 220 -5.95 -0.98 2.25
C ARG A 220 -5.29 -1.57 1.00
N GLU A 221 -4.25 -0.91 0.51
CA GLU A 221 -3.52 -1.32 -0.69
C GLU A 221 -2.08 -1.74 -0.35
N GLY A 222 -1.54 -2.61 -1.19
CA GLY A 222 -0.20 -3.14 -1.12
C GLY A 222 0.34 -3.53 -2.50
N GLY A 223 1.61 -3.92 -2.55
CA GLY A 223 2.25 -4.44 -3.76
C GLY A 223 2.21 -5.96 -3.81
N VAL A 224 2.15 -6.51 -5.03
CA VAL A 224 2.30 -7.95 -5.29
C VAL A 224 3.56 -8.17 -6.12
N CYS A 225 4.36 -9.17 -5.77
CA CYS A 225 5.52 -9.57 -6.56
C CYS A 225 5.69 -11.09 -6.61
N CYS A 226 6.53 -11.55 -7.53
CA CYS A 226 6.98 -12.94 -7.62
C CYS A 226 8.51 -13.03 -7.66
N LYS A 227 9.00 -14.22 -7.33
CA LYS A 227 10.43 -14.58 -7.41
C LYS A 227 10.73 -15.02 -8.85
N VAL A 228 11.69 -14.38 -9.51
CA VAL A 228 12.11 -14.70 -10.89
C VAL A 228 13.60 -15.00 -10.90
N HIS A 229 13.98 -16.09 -11.56
CA HIS A 229 15.38 -16.43 -11.79
C HIS A 229 15.87 -15.74 -13.06
N LYS A 230 16.96 -14.98 -12.95
CA LYS A 230 17.62 -14.32 -14.08
C LYS A 230 19.07 -14.77 -14.13
N GLY A 231 19.31 -15.86 -14.84
CA GLY A 231 20.60 -16.55 -14.81
C GLY A 231 20.86 -17.15 -13.43
N LEU A 232 21.96 -16.73 -12.79
CA LEU A 232 22.32 -17.14 -11.42
C LEU A 232 21.73 -16.24 -10.33
N ALA A 233 21.18 -15.08 -10.70
CA ALA A 233 20.63 -14.12 -9.77
C ALA A 233 19.12 -14.35 -9.55
N LEU A 234 18.67 -13.99 -8.36
CA LEU A 234 17.29 -14.06 -7.97
C LEU A 234 16.74 -12.64 -7.79
N GLU A 235 15.66 -12.33 -8.49
CA GLU A 235 15.03 -11.01 -8.48
C GLU A 235 13.56 -11.12 -8.04
N TYR A 236 13.05 -10.07 -7.39
CA TYR A 236 11.62 -9.93 -7.11
C TYR A 236 11.00 -8.93 -8.08
N HIS A 237 10.00 -9.37 -8.84
CA HIS A 237 9.38 -8.59 -9.90
C HIS A 237 7.94 -8.24 -9.54
N ILE A 238 7.58 -6.95 -9.67
CA ILE A 238 6.25 -6.44 -9.31
C ILE A 238 5.21 -6.95 -10.32
N LEU A 239 4.19 -7.64 -9.86
CA LEU A 239 3.12 -8.20 -10.68
C LEU A 239 1.84 -7.36 -10.68
N GLY A 240 1.67 -6.48 -9.70
CA GLY A 240 0.46 -5.67 -9.57
C GLY A 240 0.23 -5.22 -8.14
N ARG A 241 -1.06 -5.14 -7.77
CA ARG A 241 -1.51 -4.60 -6.48
C ARG A 241 -2.24 -5.65 -5.66
N MET A 242 -2.18 -5.48 -4.35
CA MET A 242 -2.92 -6.25 -3.38
C MET A 242 -3.89 -5.32 -2.69
N GLU A 243 -5.13 -5.74 -2.52
CA GLU A 243 -6.09 -5.07 -1.65
C GLU A 243 -6.36 -5.94 -0.43
N LEU A 244 -6.51 -5.28 0.72
CA LEU A 244 -6.82 -5.92 1.99
C LEU A 244 -8.23 -5.55 2.43
N GLY A 245 -8.93 -6.54 2.96
CA GLY A 245 -10.16 -6.42 3.72
C GLY A 245 -9.95 -7.02 5.10
N SER A 246 -10.54 -6.39 6.11
CA SER A 246 -10.74 -7.08 7.39
C SER A 246 -11.95 -7.99 7.26
N ILE A 247 -11.97 -9.10 7.98
CA ILE A 247 -13.16 -9.95 8.04
C ILE A 247 -13.65 -9.84 9.47
N ASP A 248 -14.72 -9.07 9.66
CA ASP A 248 -15.46 -9.14 10.91
C ASP A 248 -16.37 -10.36 10.87
N VAL A 249 -16.36 -11.13 11.96
CA VAL A 249 -17.14 -12.38 12.14
C VAL A 249 -18.67 -12.17 12.02
N ARG A 250 -19.13 -10.92 11.86
CA ARG A 250 -20.55 -10.56 11.72
C ARG A 250 -21.02 -10.36 10.28
N ASN A 251 -20.13 -10.19 9.29
CA ASN A 251 -20.50 -9.82 7.93
C ASN A 251 -19.89 -10.77 6.88
N GLU A 252 -20.11 -12.08 7.01
CA GLU A 252 -19.69 -13.03 5.96
C GLU A 252 -20.46 -12.85 4.64
N HIS A 253 -21.61 -12.15 4.66
CA HIS A 253 -22.48 -11.99 3.50
C HIS A 253 -22.49 -10.60 2.82
N ASP A 254 -22.16 -9.51 3.51
CA ASP A 254 -22.49 -8.15 3.02
C ASP A 254 -21.30 -7.35 2.42
N GLU A 255 -20.04 -7.66 2.74
CA GLU A 255 -18.88 -6.89 2.22
C GLU A 255 -18.38 -7.36 0.84
N TYR A 256 -19.15 -8.20 0.14
CA TYR A 256 -18.73 -8.70 -1.17
C TYR A 256 -19.00 -7.73 -2.31
N GLU A 257 -20.03 -6.89 -2.20
CA GLU A 257 -20.38 -5.92 -3.24
C GLU A 257 -19.36 -4.76 -3.29
N ASP A 258 -18.93 -4.22 -2.14
CA ASP A 258 -18.04 -3.06 -2.10
C ASP A 258 -16.61 -3.31 -2.65
N LEU A 259 -16.09 -4.53 -2.52
CA LEU A 259 -14.75 -4.89 -3.03
C LEU A 259 -14.75 -5.21 -4.53
N VAL A 260 -15.86 -5.68 -5.08
CA VAL A 260 -15.98 -6.00 -6.51
C VAL A 260 -16.39 -4.75 -7.31
N HIS A 261 -17.23 -3.88 -6.75
CA HIS A 261 -17.63 -2.64 -7.42
C HIS A 261 -16.56 -1.54 -7.44
N GLY A 262 -15.58 -1.58 -6.53
CA GLY A 262 -14.41 -0.67 -6.55
C GLY A 262 -13.32 -1.04 -7.58
N LEU A 263 -13.43 -2.19 -8.25
CA LEU A 263 -12.45 -2.71 -9.21
C LEU A 263 -12.83 -2.43 -10.68
N HIS A 264 -13.95 -1.76 -10.92
CA HIS A 264 -14.28 -1.20 -12.23
C HIS A 264 -13.94 0.30 -12.25
N PRO A 265 -13.18 0.79 -13.26
CA PRO A 265 -13.02 2.22 -13.47
C PRO A 265 -14.36 2.89 -13.80
#